data_AF-A0A5D6XG02-F1
#
_entry.id   AF-A0A5D6XG02-F1
#
_cell.length_a   1.000
_cell.length_b   1.000
_cell.length_c   1.000
_cell.angle_alpha   90.00
_cell.angle_beta   90.00
_cell.angle_gamma   90.00
#
_symmetry.space_group_name_H-M   'P 1'
#
loop_
_entity.id
_entity.type
_entity.pdbx_description
1 polymer ?
#
loop_
_entity_poly.entity_id
_entity_poly.type
_entity_poly.pdbx_seq_one_letter_code
_entity_poly.pdbx_strand_id
1 'polypeptide(L)'
;MRRTDRRRAVSQGSDGQREAVKSVCVACGARNLLKVPRHRQPQPQLDQQYSLVQCRACGLVAPDACQSKSPSGFADGYEPLGSFKAQIMGDEILDAFTHEHVRKQLQSALEYAQGDVALICHRYIPVVLSAFAHVVSKYGFVESVEGVMESVRVMATLAKDDEQLVQRLVCIRKVLTPTGEWIHEDAEADQEDDRKKQLELDAARREQEEVRRAEQITLENARKAKLRARKVALGLDPSAERLPLVVEAPPSVFVTHLGRAVRLRADVRFAQSFQWFANGKPVEADETLVRGVRQSSLLLRKLSKRVEGEYHCVCENEEGAASTRSCRVSVVALRSRRLASRKLGGLTTSPIVPVGWGSAVVCCVAHSVLVLHAATLAT
;
A
#
# COMPACT_ATOMS: atom_id res chain seq x y z
N MET A 1 58.40 60.79 12.43
CA MET A 1 58.35 60.04 13.70
C MET A 1 58.96 58.66 13.48
N ARG A 2 60.18 58.45 13.99
CA ARG A 2 60.86 57.16 14.05
C ARG A 2 60.32 56.40 15.27
N ARG A 3 60.03 55.10 15.14
CA ARG A 3 60.08 54.15 16.26
C ARG A 3 60.81 52.89 15.80
N THR A 4 61.79 52.56 16.62
CA THR A 4 62.79 51.50 16.55
C THR A 4 62.30 50.22 17.23
N ASP A 5 63.15 49.19 17.14
CA ASP A 5 63.27 48.00 18.00
C ASP A 5 62.44 46.76 17.62
N ARG A 6 62.96 45.53 17.62
CA ARG A 6 64.25 44.95 18.02
C ARG A 6 64.30 43.54 17.39
N ARG A 7 65.33 43.20 16.59
CA ARG A 7 65.62 41.80 16.23
C ARG A 7 66.63 41.24 17.23
N ARG A 8 66.20 40.29 18.07
CA ARG A 8 67.09 39.45 18.88
C ARG A 8 67.68 38.35 17.99
N ALA A 9 69.00 38.31 17.92
CA ALA A 9 69.76 37.19 17.40
C ALA A 9 69.64 36.01 18.37
N VAL A 10 69.20 34.86 17.87
CA VAL A 10 69.24 33.58 18.60
C VAL A 10 70.39 32.78 18.05
N SER A 11 71.29 32.39 18.95
CA SER A 11 72.46 31.55 18.75
C SER A 11 72.08 30.20 18.13
N GLN A 12 72.69 29.86 16.99
CA GLN A 12 72.65 28.54 16.39
C GLN A 12 73.48 27.57 17.25
N GLY A 13 72.80 26.84 18.15
CA GLY A 13 73.33 25.62 18.75
C GLY A 13 73.11 24.45 17.78
N SER A 14 74.10 23.56 17.69
CA SER A 14 74.12 22.37 16.85
C SER A 14 72.79 21.58 16.91
N ASP A 15 72.04 21.65 15.82
CA ASP A 15 70.73 21.01 15.65
C ASP A 15 70.98 19.51 15.40
N GLY A 16 71.01 18.72 16.47
CA GLY A 16 70.87 17.27 16.36
C GLY A 16 69.58 16.97 15.63
N GLN A 17 69.64 16.27 14.49
CA GLN A 17 68.53 15.99 13.58
C GLN A 17 67.27 15.56 14.36
N ARG A 18 66.29 16.46 14.48
CA ARG A 18 64.98 16.16 15.05
C ARG A 18 64.05 15.72 13.93
N GLU A 19 63.54 14.50 14.02
CA GLU A 19 62.53 13.98 13.10
C GLU A 19 61.19 14.74 13.26
N ALA A 20 60.65 15.22 12.15
CA ALA A 20 59.30 15.78 12.08
C ALA A 20 58.26 14.66 12.03
N VAL A 21 57.20 14.76 12.85
CA VAL A 21 56.11 13.80 12.88
C VAL A 21 54.92 14.35 12.09
N LYS A 22 54.30 13.50 11.26
CA LYS A 22 53.07 13.83 10.52
C LYS A 22 51.85 13.73 11.44
N SER A 23 51.74 14.63 12.41
CA SER A 23 50.61 14.69 13.34
C SER A 23 50.19 16.12 13.64
N VAL A 24 49.07 16.29 14.33
CA VAL A 24 48.49 17.61 14.67
C VAL A 24 48.52 17.81 16.18
N CYS A 25 49.00 18.96 16.64
CA CYS A 25 48.96 19.31 18.04
C CYS A 25 47.52 19.49 18.53
N VAL A 26 47.10 18.69 19.52
CA VAL A 26 45.75 18.76 20.10
C VAL A 26 45.42 20.10 20.75
N ALA A 27 46.41 20.86 21.23
CA ALA A 27 46.17 22.14 21.88
C ALA A 27 46.07 23.34 20.91
N CYS A 28 46.76 23.31 19.77
CA CYS A 28 46.83 24.49 18.88
C CYS A 28 46.61 24.18 17.39
N GLY A 29 46.36 22.93 17.02
CA GLY A 29 46.13 22.54 15.62
C GLY A 29 47.36 22.59 14.71
N ALA A 30 48.54 22.93 15.22
CA ALA A 30 49.75 23.02 14.40
C ALA A 30 50.29 21.63 13.99
N ARG A 31 50.75 21.52 12.74
CA ARG A 31 51.33 20.29 12.17
C ARG A 31 52.84 20.12 12.41
N ASN A 32 53.44 21.03 13.17
CA ASN A 32 54.89 21.10 13.38
C ASN A 32 55.29 20.40 14.70
N LEU A 33 55.04 19.09 14.77
CA LEU A 33 55.39 18.25 15.90
C LEU A 33 56.79 17.63 15.69
N LEU A 34 57.63 17.65 16.71
CA LEU A 34 58.96 17.03 16.71
C LEU A 34 59.05 15.92 17.75
N LYS A 35 59.70 14.81 17.42
CA LYS A 35 60.03 13.78 18.41
C LYS A 35 61.00 14.34 19.44
N VAL A 36 60.72 14.11 20.72
CA VAL A 36 61.62 14.46 21.82
C VAL A 36 62.67 13.35 21.95
N PRO A 37 63.98 13.64 21.76
CA PRO A 37 65.02 12.61 21.87
C PRO A 37 65.15 12.10 23.31
N ARG A 38 65.29 10.78 23.47
CA ARG A 38 65.32 10.06 24.76
C ARG A 38 66.32 10.62 25.78
N HIS A 39 67.45 11.18 25.33
CA HIS A 39 68.49 11.73 26.22
C HIS A 39 68.06 12.95 27.05
N ARG A 40 66.90 13.58 26.76
CA ARG A 40 66.38 14.72 27.53
C ARG A 40 65.15 14.38 28.38
N GLN A 41 64.78 13.10 28.49
CA GLN A 41 63.66 12.72 29.34
C GLN A 41 64.07 12.73 30.82
N PRO A 42 63.29 13.36 31.71
CA PRO A 42 63.49 13.24 33.15
C PRO A 42 63.35 11.76 33.56
N GLN A 43 64.25 11.34 34.45
CA GLN A 43 64.50 9.99 35.00
C GLN A 43 63.50 8.84 34.72
N PRO A 44 63.99 7.62 34.40
CA PRO A 44 63.15 6.48 34.11
C PRO A 44 62.63 5.84 35.41
N GLN A 45 61.34 5.96 35.68
CA GLN A 45 60.62 5.03 36.56
C GLN A 45 59.34 4.57 35.83
N LEU A 46 59.29 3.26 35.57
CA LEU A 46 58.22 2.45 34.97
C LEU A 46 57.86 2.71 33.48
N ASP A 47 58.19 1.72 32.65
CA ASP A 47 57.53 1.28 31.40
C ASP A 47 56.98 2.33 30.44
N GLN A 48 57.83 3.27 29.99
CA GLN A 48 57.46 4.23 28.94
C GLN A 48 57.93 3.75 27.56
N GLN A 49 57.10 2.92 26.92
CA GLN A 49 57.22 2.59 25.49
C GLN A 49 56.69 3.71 24.56
N TYR A 50 56.20 4.82 25.13
CA TYR A 50 55.59 5.91 24.35
C TYR A 50 56.64 6.92 23.89
N SER A 51 56.69 7.21 22.58
CA SER A 51 57.46 8.36 22.10
C SER A 51 56.72 9.65 22.42
N LEU A 52 57.42 10.63 23.00
CA LEU A 52 56.87 11.96 23.22
C LEU A 52 57.09 12.85 22.00
N VAL A 53 56.09 13.64 21.65
CA VAL A 53 56.16 14.71 20.65
C VAL A 53 56.01 16.07 21.31
N GLN A 54 56.77 17.05 20.83
CA GLN A 54 56.69 18.44 21.26
C GLN A 54 56.18 19.32 20.12
N CYS A 55 55.17 20.14 20.39
CA CYS A 55 54.68 21.12 19.43
C CYS A 55 55.59 22.34 19.36
N ARG A 56 56.09 22.67 18.16
CA ARG A 56 56.87 23.90 17.96
C ARG A 56 56.06 25.19 18.10
N ALA A 57 54.74 25.14 17.91
CA ALA A 57 53.90 26.34 17.97
C ALA A 57 53.54 26.73 19.40
N CYS A 58 53.13 25.77 20.24
CA CYS A 58 52.68 26.05 21.61
C CYS A 58 53.56 25.44 22.71
N GLY A 59 54.60 24.66 22.37
CA GLY A 59 55.52 24.06 23.32
C GLY A 59 55.01 22.81 24.04
N LEU A 60 53.72 22.45 23.89
CA LEU A 60 53.11 21.29 24.55
C LEU A 60 53.87 20.00 24.20
N VAL A 61 54.19 19.23 25.24
CA VAL A 61 54.75 17.87 25.13
C VAL A 61 53.64 16.89 25.44
N ALA A 62 53.38 15.96 24.52
CA ALA A 62 52.34 14.94 24.67
C ALA A 62 52.82 13.60 24.08
N PRO A 63 52.20 12.47 24.44
CA PRO A 63 52.42 11.20 23.77
C PRO A 63 52.11 11.31 22.27
N ASP A 64 52.90 10.63 21.42
CA ASP A 64 52.66 10.57 19.98
C ASP A 64 51.43 9.69 19.68
N ALA A 65 50.27 10.32 19.55
CA ALA A 65 49.02 9.65 19.19
C ALA A 65 49.00 9.13 17.74
N CYS A 66 50.00 9.50 16.91
CA CYS A 66 50.12 9.11 15.51
C CYS A 66 51.24 8.10 15.27
N GLN A 67 51.77 7.45 16.31
CA GLN A 67 52.29 6.12 16.05
C GLN A 67 51.13 5.36 15.41
N SER A 68 51.28 5.02 14.13
CA SER A 68 50.63 3.82 13.62
C SER A 68 51.10 2.76 14.59
N LYS A 69 50.29 2.50 15.63
CA LYS A 69 50.32 1.21 16.29
C LYS A 69 50.42 0.24 15.11
N SER A 70 51.34 -0.69 15.15
CA SER A 70 51.00 -1.99 14.65
C SER A 70 50.14 -2.60 15.74
N PRO A 71 48.79 -2.53 15.71
CA PRO A 71 48.00 -3.25 16.68
C PRO A 71 47.28 -4.33 15.91
N SER A 72 48.01 -5.29 15.35
CA SER A 72 47.32 -6.54 15.11
C SER A 72 46.96 -7.00 16.52
N GLY A 73 45.67 -6.92 16.92
CA GLY A 73 45.14 -7.58 18.13
C GLY A 73 45.29 -9.11 18.07
N PHE A 74 46.15 -9.57 17.18
CA PHE A 74 46.46 -10.91 16.75
C PHE A 74 47.90 -11.18 17.16
N ALA A 75 48.14 -12.37 17.70
CA ALA A 75 49.48 -12.88 17.94
C ALA A 75 50.21 -13.16 16.62
N ASP A 76 51.54 -13.22 16.66
CA ASP A 76 52.35 -13.65 15.53
C ASP A 76 51.90 -15.07 15.10
N GLY A 77 51.38 -15.20 13.88
CA GLY A 77 50.86 -16.46 13.35
C GLY A 77 49.35 -16.67 13.48
N TYR A 78 48.56 -15.63 13.71
CA TYR A 78 47.10 -15.72 13.72
C TYR A 78 46.51 -16.27 12.42
N GLU A 79 45.68 -17.30 12.56
CA GLU A 79 44.84 -17.85 11.51
C GLU A 79 43.42 -17.29 11.66
N PRO A 80 42.81 -16.72 10.60
CA PRO A 80 41.44 -16.20 10.68
C PRO A 80 40.46 -17.23 11.23
N LEU A 81 39.68 -16.85 12.25
CA LEU A 81 38.63 -17.73 12.78
C LEU A 81 37.53 -17.96 11.75
N GLY A 82 37.17 -19.23 11.54
CA GLY A 82 35.90 -19.61 10.91
C GLY A 82 34.75 -19.60 11.91
N SER A 83 33.51 -19.59 11.41
CA SER A 83 32.28 -19.55 12.24
C SER A 83 32.25 -20.65 13.31
N PHE A 84 32.57 -21.91 12.98
CA PHE A 84 32.61 -23.00 13.96
C PHE A 84 33.61 -22.76 15.11
N LYS A 85 34.84 -22.33 14.79
CA LYS A 85 35.83 -21.98 15.83
C LYS A 85 35.36 -20.79 16.68
N ALA A 86 34.69 -19.82 16.06
CA ALA A 86 34.13 -18.66 16.77
C ALA A 86 32.97 -19.02 17.72
N GLN A 87 32.14 -20.02 17.36
CA GLN A 87 31.12 -20.56 18.26
C GLN A 87 31.76 -21.22 19.49
N ILE A 88 32.76 -22.09 19.29
CA ILE A 88 33.50 -22.73 20.39
C ILE A 88 34.16 -21.69 21.28
N MET A 89 34.83 -20.69 20.69
CA MET A 89 35.42 -19.58 21.45
C MET A 89 34.35 -18.86 22.28
N GLY A 90 33.17 -18.60 21.71
CA GLY A 90 32.05 -18.00 22.43
C GLY A 90 31.56 -18.85 23.60
N ASP A 91 31.47 -20.17 23.43
CA ASP A 91 31.10 -21.09 24.52
C ASP A 91 32.16 -21.09 25.63
N GLU A 92 33.45 -21.17 25.28
CA GLU A 92 34.54 -21.14 26.26
C GLU A 92 34.63 -19.81 27.01
N ILE A 93 34.32 -18.69 26.35
CA ILE A 93 34.23 -17.38 27.01
C ILE A 93 33.11 -17.41 28.05
N LEU A 94 31.92 -17.91 27.69
CA LEU A 94 30.79 -17.99 28.61
C LEU A 94 31.06 -18.96 29.77
N ASP A 95 31.65 -20.12 29.49
CA ASP A 95 32.04 -21.10 30.50
C ASP A 95 33.07 -20.54 31.48
N ALA A 96 34.01 -19.71 31.01
CA ALA A 96 34.98 -19.06 31.89
C ALA A 96 34.31 -18.19 32.97
N PHE A 97 33.16 -17.60 32.68
CA PHE A 97 32.36 -16.84 33.65
C PHE A 97 31.52 -17.70 34.59
N THR A 98 31.34 -18.99 34.29
CA THR A 98 30.67 -19.94 35.18
C THR A 98 31.60 -20.52 36.24
N HIS A 99 32.92 -20.45 36.04
CA HIS A 99 33.89 -20.92 37.02
C HIS A 99 33.71 -20.24 38.37
N GLU A 100 33.69 -21.04 39.44
CA GLU A 100 33.36 -20.59 40.79
C GLU A 100 34.23 -19.41 41.26
N HIS A 101 35.53 -19.44 40.90
CA HIS A 101 36.46 -18.38 41.26
C HIS A 101 36.13 -17.04 40.60
N VAL A 102 35.95 -17.03 39.27
CA VAL A 102 35.60 -15.83 38.49
C VAL A 102 34.24 -15.31 38.94
N ARG A 103 33.27 -16.21 39.10
CA ARG A 103 31.92 -15.85 39.56
C ARG A 103 31.93 -15.17 40.93
N LYS A 104 32.69 -15.68 41.91
CA LYS A 104 32.82 -15.05 43.24
C LYS A 104 33.48 -13.68 43.17
N GLN A 105 34.51 -13.51 42.34
CA GLN A 105 35.16 -12.20 42.13
C GLN A 105 34.22 -11.18 41.52
N LEU A 106 33.48 -11.58 40.48
CA LEU A 106 32.48 -10.72 39.82
C LEU A 106 31.35 -10.34 40.78
N GLN A 107 30.82 -11.29 41.55
CA GLN A 107 29.78 -11.01 42.55
C GLN A 107 30.27 -10.04 43.62
N SER A 108 31.46 -10.27 44.19
CA SER A 108 32.05 -9.36 45.17
C SER A 108 32.30 -7.96 44.59
N ALA A 109 32.73 -7.85 43.34
CA ALA A 109 32.92 -6.57 42.67
C ALA A 109 31.60 -5.82 42.43
N LEU A 110 30.52 -6.53 42.09
CA LEU A 110 29.18 -5.94 41.93
C LEU A 110 28.57 -5.49 43.26
N GLU A 111 28.66 -6.33 44.29
CA GLU A 111 28.19 -5.99 45.65
C GLU A 111 28.92 -4.76 46.20
N TYR A 112 30.22 -4.64 45.93
CA TYR A 112 31.00 -3.47 46.29
C TYR A 112 30.60 -2.22 45.50
N ALA A 113 30.30 -2.36 44.21
CA ALA A 113 29.98 -1.23 43.36
C ALA A 113 28.58 -0.65 43.60
N GLN A 114 27.60 -1.46 44.05
CA GLN A 114 26.21 -1.01 44.32
C GLN A 114 25.55 -0.24 43.15
N GLY A 115 25.94 -0.53 41.91
CA GLY A 115 25.46 0.17 40.71
C GLY A 115 26.24 1.43 40.33
N ASP A 116 27.26 1.83 41.08
CA ASP A 116 28.15 2.93 40.69
C ASP A 116 29.02 2.52 39.49
N VAL A 117 28.79 3.19 38.35
CA VAL A 117 29.47 2.95 37.07
C VAL A 117 31.00 3.07 37.19
N ALA A 118 31.51 4.04 37.96
CA ALA A 118 32.95 4.21 38.12
C ALA A 118 33.57 3.01 38.85
N LEU A 119 32.89 2.51 39.89
CA LEU A 119 33.33 1.33 40.63
C LEU A 119 33.22 0.04 39.79
N ILE A 120 32.19 -0.10 38.97
CA ILE A 120 32.06 -1.20 37.99
C ILE A 120 33.26 -1.17 37.03
N CYS A 121 33.58 -0.01 36.46
CA CYS A 121 34.73 0.15 35.55
C CYS A 121 36.07 -0.18 36.22
N HIS A 122 36.23 0.14 37.51
CA HIS A 122 37.50 -0.07 38.21
C HIS A 122 37.66 -1.44 38.87
N ARG A 123 36.58 -2.14 39.21
CA ARG A 123 36.63 -3.42 39.95
C ARG A 123 36.06 -4.60 39.18
N TYR A 124 34.97 -4.41 38.46
CA TYR A 124 34.29 -5.50 37.75
C TYR A 124 34.89 -5.72 36.36
N ILE A 125 35.02 -4.67 35.55
CA ILE A 125 35.52 -4.75 34.17
C ILE A 125 36.92 -5.38 34.08
N PRO A 126 37.90 -5.09 34.96
CA PRO A 126 39.21 -5.74 34.88
C PRO A 126 39.15 -7.26 35.09
N VAL A 127 38.27 -7.75 35.96
CA VAL A 127 38.06 -9.20 36.18
C VAL A 127 37.45 -9.82 34.93
N VAL A 128 36.45 -9.17 34.33
CA VAL A 128 35.83 -9.63 33.09
C VAL A 128 36.84 -9.68 31.95
N LEU A 129 37.60 -8.61 31.74
CA LEU A 129 38.60 -8.52 30.67
C LEU A 129 39.72 -9.53 30.87
N SER A 130 40.15 -9.80 32.11
CA SER A 130 41.18 -10.81 32.38
C SER A 130 40.70 -12.21 32.04
N ALA A 131 39.49 -12.60 32.46
CA ALA A 131 38.92 -13.90 32.13
C ALA A 131 38.70 -14.06 30.61
N PHE A 132 38.19 -13.02 29.96
CA PHE A 132 37.96 -13.01 28.51
C PHE A 132 39.29 -13.11 27.75
N ALA A 133 40.27 -12.27 28.09
CA ALA A 133 41.59 -12.21 27.45
C ALA A 133 42.30 -13.57 27.49
N HIS A 134 42.16 -14.30 28.60
CA HIS A 134 42.72 -15.63 28.76
C HIS A 134 42.12 -16.67 27.82
N VAL A 135 40.83 -16.56 27.48
CA VAL A 135 40.20 -17.47 26.52
C VAL A 135 40.62 -17.13 25.10
N VAL A 136 40.51 -15.85 24.71
CA VAL A 136 40.77 -15.44 23.32
C VAL A 136 42.23 -15.61 22.92
N SER A 137 43.17 -15.60 23.88
CA SER A 137 44.58 -15.87 23.59
C SER A 137 44.83 -17.27 23.04
N LYS A 138 44.00 -18.25 23.42
CA LYS A 138 44.03 -19.62 22.85
C LYS A 138 43.65 -19.66 21.37
N TYR A 139 42.96 -18.63 20.89
CA TYR A 139 42.51 -18.47 19.52
C TYR A 139 43.38 -17.48 18.72
N GLY A 140 44.57 -17.15 19.24
CA GLY A 140 45.53 -16.31 18.55
C GLY A 140 45.28 -14.81 18.68
N PHE A 141 44.41 -14.38 19.59
CA PHE A 141 44.31 -12.96 19.97
C PHE A 141 45.37 -12.61 21.02
N VAL A 142 45.74 -11.33 21.11
CA VAL A 142 46.65 -10.87 22.18
C VAL A 142 45.89 -10.86 23.51
N GLU A 143 46.52 -11.32 24.60
CA GLU A 143 45.97 -11.25 25.96
C GLU A 143 45.95 -9.80 26.48
N SER A 144 45.09 -8.99 25.88
CA SER A 144 44.95 -7.55 26.14
C SER A 144 43.53 -7.10 25.82
N VAL A 145 43.17 -5.89 26.26
CA VAL A 145 41.89 -5.26 25.91
C VAL A 145 41.69 -5.16 24.40
N GLU A 146 42.78 -4.91 23.66
CA GLU A 146 42.76 -4.79 22.21
C GLU A 146 42.45 -6.14 21.54
N GLY A 147 43.03 -7.24 22.03
CA GLY A 147 42.71 -8.59 21.55
C GLY A 147 41.30 -9.03 21.90
N VAL A 148 40.78 -8.69 23.09
CA VAL A 148 39.37 -8.92 23.45
C VAL A 148 38.44 -8.18 22.50
N MET A 149 38.65 -6.88 22.28
CA MET A 149 37.83 -6.10 21.34
C MET A 149 37.86 -6.65 19.92
N GLU A 150 39.05 -7.07 19.44
CA GLU A 150 39.19 -7.63 18.11
C GLU A 150 38.49 -8.99 17.98
N SER A 151 38.56 -9.83 19.02
CA SER A 151 37.83 -11.11 19.05
C SER A 151 36.31 -10.92 18.95
N VAL A 152 35.77 -9.91 19.65
CA VAL A 152 34.34 -9.58 19.60
C VAL A 152 33.96 -9.07 18.21
N ARG A 153 34.80 -8.24 17.57
CA ARG A 153 34.55 -7.77 16.19
C ARG A 153 34.55 -8.92 15.19
N VAL A 154 35.51 -9.85 15.31
CA VAL A 154 35.57 -11.05 14.46
C VAL A 154 34.31 -11.90 14.65
N MET A 155 33.91 -12.18 15.89
CA MET A 155 32.65 -12.89 16.18
C MET A 155 31.43 -12.16 15.61
N ALA A 156 31.32 -10.85 15.80
CA ALA A 156 30.20 -10.05 15.28
C ALA A 156 30.13 -10.06 13.75
N THR A 157 31.28 -10.07 13.08
CA THR A 157 31.34 -10.15 11.61
C THR A 157 30.86 -11.51 11.11
N LEU A 158 31.19 -12.59 11.83
CA LEU A 158 30.78 -13.95 11.52
C LEU A 158 29.32 -14.24 11.89
N ALA A 159 28.74 -13.46 12.81
CA ALA A 159 27.40 -13.69 13.34
C ALA A 159 26.25 -13.30 12.39
N LYS A 160 26.53 -12.64 11.26
CA LYS A 160 25.51 -12.10 10.35
C LYS A 160 24.43 -13.12 9.95
N ASP A 161 24.82 -14.35 9.71
CA ASP A 161 23.93 -15.44 9.26
C ASP A 161 23.81 -16.57 10.31
N ASP A 162 24.38 -16.38 11.50
CA ASP A 162 24.51 -17.42 12.52
C ASP A 162 23.82 -17.01 13.83
N GLU A 163 22.56 -17.38 13.94
CA GLU A 163 21.69 -17.07 15.09
C GLU A 163 22.28 -17.56 16.42
N GLN A 164 23.01 -18.68 16.42
CA GLN A 164 23.63 -19.19 17.64
C GLN A 164 24.82 -18.34 18.08
N LEU A 165 25.59 -17.81 17.13
CA LEU A 165 26.70 -16.89 17.44
C LEU A 165 26.17 -15.51 17.89
N VAL A 166 25.04 -15.05 17.31
CA VAL A 166 24.31 -13.87 17.81
C VAL A 166 23.90 -14.07 19.27
N GLN A 167 23.32 -15.21 19.62
CA GLN A 167 22.89 -15.49 20.99
C GLN A 167 24.06 -15.50 21.98
N ARG A 168 25.22 -16.02 21.58
CA ARG A 168 26.46 -15.98 22.40
C ARG A 168 26.95 -14.55 22.60
N LEU A 169 26.97 -13.73 21.55
CA LEU A 169 27.32 -12.31 21.65
C LEU A 169 26.37 -11.54 22.56
N VAL A 170 25.07 -11.86 22.52
CA VAL A 170 24.08 -11.31 23.46
C VAL A 170 24.44 -11.70 24.88
N CYS A 171 24.69 -12.98 25.17
CA CYS A 171 25.11 -13.44 26.50
C CYS A 171 26.42 -12.77 26.98
N ILE A 172 27.41 -12.64 26.10
CA ILE A 172 28.68 -11.95 26.37
C ILE A 172 28.42 -10.47 26.71
N ARG A 173 27.55 -9.78 25.98
CA ARG A 173 27.13 -8.39 26.28
C ARG A 173 26.57 -8.29 27.69
N LYS A 174 25.72 -9.24 28.13
CA LYS A 174 25.16 -9.25 29.49
C LYS A 174 26.24 -9.30 30.57
N VAL A 175 27.29 -10.10 30.35
CA VAL A 175 28.43 -10.19 31.29
C VAL A 175 29.24 -8.89 31.29
N LEU A 176 29.45 -8.28 30.12
CA LEU A 176 30.21 -7.03 29.99
C LEU A 176 29.46 -5.78 30.49
N THR A 177 28.12 -5.81 30.56
CA THR A 177 27.27 -4.69 30.99
C THR A 177 26.29 -5.11 32.10
N PRO A 178 26.76 -5.19 33.35
CA PRO A 178 25.99 -5.73 34.47
C PRO A 178 24.88 -4.80 34.99
N THR A 179 24.83 -3.53 34.58
CA THR A 179 23.82 -2.56 35.02
C THR A 179 22.43 -2.83 34.44
N GLY A 180 22.31 -3.64 33.38
CA GLY A 180 21.03 -4.02 32.79
C GLY A 180 20.32 -2.92 31.98
N GLU A 181 20.89 -1.73 31.86
CA GLU A 181 20.31 -0.60 31.10
C GLU A 181 20.05 -0.96 29.62
N TRP A 182 20.89 -1.83 29.04
CA TRP A 182 20.73 -2.32 27.67
C TRP A 182 19.41 -3.06 27.42
N ILE A 183 18.75 -3.60 28.45
CA ILE A 183 17.43 -4.27 28.32
C ILE A 183 16.37 -3.24 27.93
N HIS A 184 16.43 -2.05 28.51
CA HIS A 184 15.52 -0.96 28.18
C HIS A 184 15.83 -0.39 26.80
N GLU A 185 17.11 -0.18 26.48
CA GLU A 185 17.54 0.30 25.15
C GLU A 185 17.13 -0.65 24.02
N ASP A 186 17.35 -1.96 24.17
CA ASP A 186 16.96 -2.95 23.17
C ASP A 186 15.41 -3.00 23.03
N ALA A 187 14.67 -2.93 24.15
CA ALA A 187 13.20 -2.89 24.11
C ALA A 187 12.64 -1.62 23.47
N GLU A 188 13.29 -0.47 23.65
CA GLU A 188 12.93 0.79 22.99
C GLU A 188 13.23 0.71 21.49
N ALA A 189 14.38 0.14 21.10
CA ALA A 189 14.75 -0.07 19.70
C ALA A 189 13.74 -1.00 18.98
N ASP A 190 13.35 -2.11 19.61
CA ASP A 190 12.34 -3.03 19.08
C ASP A 190 10.98 -2.33 18.89
N GLN A 191 10.56 -1.51 19.87
CA GLN A 191 9.32 -0.73 19.77
C GLN A 191 9.39 0.30 18.63
N GLU A 192 10.54 0.95 18.44
CA GLU A 192 10.73 1.90 17.34
C GLU A 192 10.71 1.20 15.98
N ASP A 193 11.33 0.04 15.85
CA ASP A 193 11.30 -0.77 14.64
C ASP A 193 9.88 -1.24 14.31
N ASP A 194 9.11 -1.68 15.30
CA ASP A 194 7.71 -2.07 15.10
C ASP A 194 6.84 -0.88 14.71
N ARG A 195 7.03 0.28 15.34
CA ARG A 195 6.38 1.53 14.95
C ARG A 195 6.69 1.89 13.50
N LYS A 196 7.95 1.76 13.09
CA LYS A 196 8.38 2.03 11.73
C LYS A 196 7.74 1.08 10.71
N LYS A 197 7.73 -0.23 10.98
CA LYS A 197 7.02 -1.23 10.15
C LYS A 197 5.54 -0.87 9.99
N GLN A 198 4.89 -0.43 11.07
CA GLN A 198 3.47 -0.10 11.04
C GLN A 198 3.18 1.14 10.18
N LEU A 199 4.03 2.16 10.25
CA LEU A 199 3.95 3.33 9.36
C LEU A 199 4.16 2.96 7.89
N GLU A 200 5.10 2.06 7.60
CA GLU A 200 5.35 1.56 6.24
C GLU A 200 4.15 0.79 5.68
N LEU A 201 3.51 -0.07 6.50
CA LEU A 201 2.28 -0.77 6.11
C LEU A 201 1.11 0.18 5.85
N ASP A 202 0.96 1.21 6.67
CA ASP A 202 -0.08 2.23 6.47
C ASP A 202 0.17 3.08 5.23
N ALA A 203 1.43 3.42 4.94
CA ALA A 203 1.83 4.12 3.73
C ALA A 203 1.52 3.28 2.47
N ALA A 204 1.88 2.00 2.47
CA ALA A 204 1.60 1.08 1.36
C ALA A 204 0.09 0.92 1.11
N ARG A 205 -0.72 0.89 2.18
CA ARG A 205 -2.18 0.84 2.05
C ARG A 205 -2.74 2.10 1.38
N ARG A 206 -2.25 3.28 1.77
CA ARG A 206 -2.67 4.56 1.16
C ARG A 206 -2.30 4.62 -0.32
N GLU A 207 -1.09 4.19 -0.67
CA GLU A 207 -0.63 4.14 -2.05
C GLU A 207 -1.51 3.20 -2.90
N GLN A 208 -1.87 2.01 -2.38
CA GLN A 208 -2.79 1.11 -3.08
C GLN A 208 -4.17 1.73 -3.29
N GLU A 209 -4.71 2.44 -2.31
CA GLU A 209 -5.99 3.15 -2.48
C GLU A 209 -5.90 4.26 -3.52
N GLU A 210 -4.80 5.01 -3.56
CA GLU A 210 -4.56 6.07 -4.55
C GLU A 210 -4.45 5.51 -5.96
N VAL A 211 -3.69 4.43 -6.15
CA VAL A 211 -3.62 3.71 -7.43
C VAL A 211 -5.01 3.27 -7.88
N ARG A 212 -5.79 2.67 -6.99
CA ARG A 212 -7.15 2.21 -7.31
C ARG A 212 -8.09 3.37 -7.70
N ARG A 213 -7.97 4.53 -7.05
CA ARG A 213 -8.73 5.74 -7.41
C ARG A 213 -8.28 6.29 -8.76
N ALA A 214 -6.98 6.31 -9.03
CA ALA A 214 -6.42 6.76 -10.30
C ALA A 214 -6.86 5.87 -11.48
N GLU A 215 -6.92 4.56 -11.28
CA GLU A 215 -7.45 3.61 -12.27
C GLU A 215 -8.93 3.86 -12.58
N GLN A 216 -9.76 4.09 -11.55
CA GLN A 216 -11.18 4.42 -11.72
C GLN A 216 -11.36 5.72 -12.53
N ILE A 217 -10.59 6.76 -12.18
CA ILE A 217 -10.60 8.04 -12.92
C ILE A 217 -10.17 7.83 -14.37
N THR A 218 -9.15 7.00 -14.62
CA THR A 218 -8.65 6.70 -15.97
C THR A 218 -9.71 5.97 -16.80
N LEU A 219 -10.38 4.98 -16.23
CA LEU A 219 -11.51 4.28 -16.87
C LEU A 219 -12.67 5.22 -17.18
N GLU A 220 -13.04 6.10 -16.24
CA GLU A 220 -14.10 7.08 -16.45
C GLU A 220 -13.73 8.09 -17.55
N ASN A 221 -12.49 8.60 -17.54
CA ASN A 221 -11.98 9.50 -18.57
C ASN A 221 -11.94 8.83 -19.94
N ALA A 222 -11.53 7.56 -20.02
CA ALA A 222 -11.55 6.79 -21.26
C ALA A 222 -12.99 6.61 -21.78
N ARG A 223 -13.96 6.32 -20.90
CA ARG A 223 -15.38 6.24 -21.26
C ARG A 223 -15.89 7.58 -21.78
N LYS A 224 -15.60 8.69 -21.10
CA LYS A 224 -15.97 10.06 -21.54
C LYS A 224 -15.31 10.43 -22.86
N ALA A 225 -14.04 10.08 -23.08
CA ALA A 225 -13.35 10.32 -24.34
C ALA A 225 -13.98 9.55 -25.51
N LYS A 226 -14.33 8.27 -25.30
CA LYS A 226 -15.04 7.45 -26.28
C LYS A 226 -16.41 8.05 -26.65
N LEU A 227 -17.17 8.51 -25.65
CA LEU A 227 -18.45 9.20 -25.87
C LEU A 227 -18.29 10.45 -26.73
N ARG A 228 -17.31 11.31 -26.41
CA ARG A 228 -17.01 12.53 -27.17
C ARG A 228 -16.63 12.21 -28.61
N ALA A 229 -15.75 11.22 -28.83
CA ALA A 229 -15.35 10.79 -30.16
C ALA A 229 -16.54 10.30 -31.00
N ARG A 230 -17.44 9.53 -30.39
CA ARG A 230 -18.66 9.04 -31.07
C ARG A 230 -19.62 10.17 -31.42
N LYS A 231 -19.80 11.16 -30.54
CA LYS A 231 -20.61 12.37 -30.82
C LYS A 231 -20.03 13.14 -32.01
N VAL A 232 -18.73 13.38 -32.02
CA VAL A 232 -18.04 14.06 -33.13
C VAL A 232 -18.25 13.30 -34.46
N ALA A 233 -18.12 11.97 -34.46
CA ALA A 233 -18.34 11.15 -35.64
C ALA A 233 -19.77 11.22 -36.20
N LEU A 234 -20.76 11.52 -35.35
CA LEU A 234 -22.17 11.70 -35.73
C LEU A 234 -22.53 13.15 -36.09
N GLY A 235 -21.55 14.08 -36.10
CA GLY A 235 -21.81 15.51 -36.33
C GLY A 235 -22.57 16.19 -35.18
N LEU A 236 -22.54 15.57 -34.00
CA LEU A 236 -23.26 15.99 -32.81
C LEU A 236 -22.31 16.79 -31.90
N ASP A 237 -22.82 17.86 -31.27
CA ASP A 237 -22.07 18.61 -30.25
C ASP A 237 -21.60 17.67 -29.11
N PRO A 238 -20.28 17.54 -28.87
CA PRO A 238 -19.72 16.66 -27.83
C PRO A 238 -20.01 17.12 -26.40
N SER A 239 -20.33 18.41 -26.19
CA SER A 239 -20.58 18.99 -24.87
C SER A 239 -22.05 18.90 -24.45
N ALA A 240 -22.96 18.72 -25.41
CA ALA A 240 -24.39 18.62 -25.14
C ALA A 240 -24.74 17.20 -24.66
N GLU A 241 -25.35 17.10 -23.47
CA GLU A 241 -25.94 15.86 -22.99
C GLU A 241 -27.25 15.55 -23.74
N ARG A 242 -27.42 14.33 -24.24
CA ARG A 242 -28.58 13.90 -25.03
C ARG A 242 -29.11 12.56 -24.56
N LEU A 243 -29.95 12.56 -23.54
CA LEU A 243 -30.71 11.37 -23.11
C LEU A 243 -31.72 10.93 -24.20
N PRO A 244 -32.13 9.65 -24.22
CA PRO A 244 -33.17 9.18 -25.12
C PRO A 244 -34.47 9.96 -24.88
N LEU A 245 -35.04 10.54 -25.93
CA LEU A 245 -36.26 11.36 -25.82
C LEU A 245 -37.43 10.65 -26.48
N VAL A 246 -38.42 10.24 -25.68
CA VAL A 246 -39.65 9.62 -26.18
C VAL A 246 -40.54 10.71 -26.78
N VAL A 247 -40.69 10.72 -28.10
CA VAL A 247 -41.54 11.65 -28.85
C VAL A 247 -42.95 11.09 -28.97
N GLU A 248 -43.07 9.81 -29.31
CA GLU A 248 -44.35 9.12 -29.45
C GLU A 248 -44.29 7.78 -28.72
N ALA A 249 -45.33 7.48 -27.94
CA ALA A 249 -45.48 6.21 -27.23
C ALA A 249 -46.75 5.51 -27.72
N PRO A 250 -46.87 4.19 -27.56
CA PRO A 250 -48.12 3.49 -27.84
C PRO A 250 -49.27 4.06 -26.98
N PRO A 251 -50.52 3.96 -27.44
CA PRO A 251 -51.68 4.41 -26.67
C PRO A 251 -51.78 3.67 -25.33
N SER A 252 -52.41 4.25 -24.32
CA SER A 252 -52.53 3.64 -23.00
C SER A 252 -53.33 2.33 -23.00
N VAL A 253 -54.25 2.16 -23.96
CA VAL A 253 -55.04 0.94 -24.14
C VAL A 253 -55.12 0.61 -25.64
N PHE A 254 -54.85 -0.65 -25.99
CA PHE A 254 -54.97 -1.18 -27.34
C PHE A 254 -55.83 -2.45 -27.33
N VAL A 255 -56.96 -2.42 -28.04
CA VAL A 255 -57.97 -3.50 -28.02
C VAL A 255 -58.24 -4.01 -29.43
N THR A 256 -58.23 -5.33 -29.63
CA THR A 256 -58.55 -5.93 -30.95
C THR A 256 -59.06 -7.38 -30.86
N HIS A 257 -59.46 -7.96 -32.00
CA HIS A 257 -59.97 -9.32 -32.06
C HIS A 257 -58.88 -10.39 -31.99
N LEU A 258 -59.27 -11.57 -31.51
CA LEU A 258 -58.40 -12.74 -31.42
C LEU A 258 -57.79 -13.06 -32.79
N GLY A 259 -56.49 -13.30 -32.80
CA GLY A 259 -55.76 -13.70 -33.99
C GLY A 259 -55.27 -12.55 -34.89
N ARG A 260 -55.68 -11.31 -34.63
CA ARG A 260 -55.16 -10.15 -35.39
C ARG A 260 -53.75 -9.79 -34.92
N ALA A 261 -52.91 -9.33 -35.85
CA ALA A 261 -51.62 -8.77 -35.51
C ALA A 261 -51.77 -7.36 -34.89
N VAL A 262 -50.93 -7.05 -33.90
CA VAL A 262 -50.86 -5.74 -33.23
C VAL A 262 -49.45 -5.20 -33.37
N ARG A 263 -49.33 -3.92 -33.72
CA ARG A 263 -48.03 -3.21 -33.79
C ARG A 263 -48.02 -2.09 -32.77
N LEU A 264 -47.14 -2.19 -31.78
CA LEU A 264 -46.83 -1.11 -30.85
C LEU A 264 -45.63 -0.35 -31.39
N ARG A 265 -45.69 0.99 -31.38
CA ARG A 265 -44.62 1.85 -31.89
C ARG A 265 -44.17 2.82 -30.80
N ALA A 266 -42.87 2.93 -30.63
CA ALA A 266 -42.23 3.94 -29.81
C ALA A 266 -41.32 4.78 -30.72
N ASP A 267 -41.63 6.05 -30.93
CA ASP A 267 -40.72 6.98 -31.62
C ASP A 267 -39.85 7.67 -30.57
N VAL A 268 -38.55 7.36 -30.59
CA VAL A 268 -37.59 7.82 -29.59
C VAL A 268 -36.37 8.39 -30.30
N ARG A 269 -36.07 9.66 -30.03
CA ARG A 269 -34.88 10.35 -30.56
C ARG A 269 -33.67 10.02 -29.69
N PHE A 270 -32.50 9.97 -30.33
CA PHE A 270 -31.21 9.71 -29.68
C PHE A 270 -31.07 8.33 -29.00
N ALA A 271 -32.04 7.43 -29.16
CA ALA A 271 -31.95 6.05 -28.71
C ALA A 271 -31.04 5.23 -29.64
N GLN A 272 -30.26 4.33 -29.05
CA GLN A 272 -29.37 3.42 -29.76
C GLN A 272 -29.82 1.96 -29.62
N SER A 273 -30.46 1.63 -28.50
CA SER A 273 -31.04 0.32 -28.21
C SER A 273 -32.46 0.45 -27.70
N PHE A 274 -33.24 -0.62 -27.90
CA PHE A 274 -34.63 -0.73 -27.46
C PHE A 274 -34.80 -2.10 -26.78
N GLN A 275 -35.64 -2.17 -25.76
CA GLN A 275 -36.07 -3.41 -25.14
C GLN A 275 -37.54 -3.28 -24.73
N TRP A 276 -38.38 -4.15 -25.26
CA TRP A 276 -39.78 -4.23 -24.86
C TRP A 276 -39.96 -5.09 -23.62
N PHE A 277 -40.89 -4.69 -22.75
CA PHE A 277 -41.29 -5.39 -21.55
C PHE A 277 -42.79 -5.66 -21.60
N ALA A 278 -43.20 -6.85 -21.15
CA ALA A 278 -44.59 -7.27 -20.98
C ALA A 278 -44.81 -7.68 -19.53
N ASN A 279 -45.77 -7.05 -18.86
CA ASN A 279 -46.11 -7.31 -17.44
C ASN A 279 -44.87 -7.23 -16.53
N GLY A 280 -44.00 -6.24 -16.79
CA GLY A 280 -42.77 -6.01 -16.03
C GLY A 280 -41.60 -6.93 -16.36
N LYS A 281 -41.74 -7.89 -17.28
CA LYS A 281 -40.67 -8.79 -17.71
C LYS A 281 -40.18 -8.47 -19.12
N PRO A 282 -38.88 -8.59 -19.42
CA PRO A 282 -38.39 -8.38 -20.77
C PRO A 282 -39.07 -9.38 -21.72
N VAL A 283 -39.61 -8.88 -22.82
CA VAL A 283 -40.18 -9.74 -23.86
C VAL A 283 -39.02 -10.51 -24.48
N GLU A 284 -39.17 -11.83 -24.61
CA GLU A 284 -38.19 -12.64 -25.32
C GLU A 284 -38.51 -12.69 -26.81
N ALA A 285 -37.48 -12.83 -27.65
CA ALA A 285 -37.65 -12.95 -29.09
C ALA A 285 -38.23 -14.34 -29.42
N ASP A 286 -39.55 -14.41 -29.53
CA ASP A 286 -40.27 -15.56 -30.08
C ASP A 286 -40.75 -15.22 -31.48
N GLU A 287 -39.98 -15.60 -32.50
CA GLU A 287 -40.31 -15.32 -33.90
C GLU A 287 -41.70 -15.82 -34.31
N THR A 288 -42.31 -16.77 -33.58
CA THR A 288 -43.67 -17.25 -33.89
C THR A 288 -44.77 -16.31 -33.39
N LEU A 289 -44.55 -15.61 -32.27
CA LEU A 289 -45.56 -14.79 -31.60
C LEU A 289 -45.24 -13.28 -31.60
N VAL A 290 -43.95 -12.91 -31.49
CA VAL A 290 -43.50 -11.53 -31.30
C VAL A 290 -42.24 -11.22 -32.11
N ARG A 291 -42.24 -10.11 -32.82
CA ARG A 291 -41.08 -9.63 -33.59
C ARG A 291 -40.73 -8.19 -33.22
N GLY A 292 -39.45 -7.83 -33.28
CA GLY A 292 -39.00 -6.45 -33.05
C GLY A 292 -38.82 -6.09 -31.57
N VAL A 293 -38.55 -7.08 -30.72
CA VAL A 293 -38.27 -6.90 -29.27
C VAL A 293 -37.16 -5.90 -28.98
N ARG A 294 -36.17 -5.79 -29.89
CA ARG A 294 -35.05 -4.84 -29.81
C ARG A 294 -35.13 -3.69 -30.80
N GLN A 295 -36.34 -3.37 -31.26
CA GLN A 295 -36.61 -2.32 -32.24
C GLN A 295 -37.62 -1.31 -31.69
N SER A 296 -37.71 -0.16 -32.34
CA SER A 296 -38.71 0.88 -32.04
C SER A 296 -40.15 0.45 -32.27
N SER A 297 -40.38 -0.69 -32.92
CA SER A 297 -41.71 -1.27 -33.12
C SER A 297 -41.76 -2.74 -32.69
N LEU A 298 -42.72 -3.06 -31.82
CA LEU A 298 -43.04 -4.44 -31.44
C LEU A 298 -44.24 -4.92 -32.25
N LEU A 299 -44.08 -6.04 -32.95
CA LEU A 299 -45.15 -6.72 -33.67
C LEU A 299 -45.57 -7.99 -32.94
N LEU A 300 -46.76 -7.98 -32.35
CA LEU A 300 -47.45 -9.17 -31.87
C LEU A 300 -48.16 -9.80 -33.08
N ARG A 301 -47.65 -10.94 -33.58
CA ARG A 301 -48.13 -11.55 -34.85
C ARG A 301 -49.55 -12.08 -34.76
N LYS A 302 -49.91 -12.66 -33.61
CA LYS A 302 -51.23 -13.25 -33.37
C LYS A 302 -51.68 -12.95 -31.95
N LEU A 303 -52.63 -12.02 -31.80
CA LEU A 303 -53.15 -11.70 -30.47
C LEU A 303 -53.92 -12.87 -29.87
N SER A 304 -53.48 -13.33 -28.71
CA SER A 304 -54.07 -14.42 -27.93
C SER A 304 -54.03 -14.05 -26.46
N LYS A 305 -54.79 -14.75 -25.60
CA LYS A 305 -54.76 -14.52 -24.14
C LYS A 305 -53.36 -14.60 -23.52
N ARG A 306 -52.42 -15.30 -24.18
CA ARG A 306 -51.03 -15.44 -23.71
C ARG A 306 -50.19 -14.17 -23.90
N VAL A 307 -50.56 -13.32 -24.84
CA VAL A 307 -49.86 -12.06 -25.17
C VAL A 307 -50.69 -10.83 -24.76
N GLU A 308 -51.70 -11.02 -23.91
CA GLU A 308 -52.38 -9.92 -23.24
C GLU A 308 -51.54 -9.42 -22.07
N GLY A 309 -51.56 -8.12 -21.83
CA GLY A 309 -50.80 -7.53 -20.74
C GLY A 309 -50.46 -6.07 -20.95
N GLU A 310 -49.64 -5.56 -20.05
CA GLU A 310 -49.12 -4.19 -20.10
C GLU A 310 -47.73 -4.18 -20.73
N TYR A 311 -47.60 -3.43 -21.82
CA TYR A 311 -46.38 -3.32 -22.59
C TYR A 311 -45.78 -1.92 -22.44
N HIS A 312 -44.47 -1.86 -22.26
CA HIS A 312 -43.71 -0.62 -22.36
C HIS A 312 -42.34 -0.91 -23.01
N CYS A 313 -41.70 0.13 -23.53
CA CYS A 313 -40.39 0.04 -24.12
C CYS A 313 -39.40 0.86 -23.30
N VAL A 314 -38.25 0.25 -22.96
CA VAL A 314 -37.09 0.95 -22.41
C VAL A 314 -36.11 1.17 -23.55
N CYS A 315 -35.70 2.42 -23.74
CA CYS A 315 -34.79 2.84 -24.79
C CYS A 315 -33.55 3.43 -24.15
N GLU A 316 -32.38 3.04 -24.63
CA GLU A 316 -31.12 3.43 -24.01
C GLU A 316 -30.17 4.02 -25.05
N ASN A 317 -29.30 4.89 -24.56
CA ASN A 317 -28.08 5.28 -25.24
C ASN A 317 -26.95 5.33 -24.19
N GLU A 318 -25.77 5.74 -24.62
CA GLU A 318 -24.60 5.73 -23.73
C GLU A 318 -24.67 6.77 -22.59
N GLU A 319 -25.64 7.69 -22.63
CA GLU A 319 -25.86 8.77 -21.66
C GLU A 319 -26.96 8.43 -20.65
N GLY A 320 -27.91 7.56 -21.01
CA GLY A 320 -28.91 7.05 -20.08
C GLY A 320 -30.05 6.30 -20.76
N ALA A 321 -31.15 6.16 -20.02
CA ALA A 321 -32.32 5.38 -20.43
C ALA A 321 -33.61 6.19 -20.27
N ALA A 322 -34.57 5.96 -21.15
CA ALA A 322 -35.92 6.47 -21.05
C ALA A 322 -36.94 5.36 -21.29
N SER A 323 -38.08 5.45 -20.61
CA SER A 323 -39.16 4.46 -20.73
C SER A 323 -40.40 5.10 -21.33
N THR A 324 -41.08 4.39 -22.23
CA THR A 324 -42.40 4.81 -22.72
C THR A 324 -43.47 4.62 -21.65
N ARG A 325 -44.62 5.29 -21.82
CA ARG A 325 -45.81 4.99 -21.02
C ARG A 325 -46.28 3.55 -21.30
N SER A 326 -46.91 2.91 -20.31
CA SER A 326 -47.48 1.57 -20.44
C SER A 326 -48.72 1.55 -21.34
N CYS A 327 -48.81 0.53 -22.18
CA CYS A 327 -49.90 0.24 -23.11
C CYS A 327 -50.54 -1.09 -22.74
N ARG A 328 -51.80 -1.07 -22.31
CA ARG A 328 -52.56 -2.28 -21.99
C ARG A 328 -53.12 -2.89 -23.27
N VAL A 329 -52.62 -4.06 -23.67
CA VAL A 329 -53.09 -4.81 -24.83
C VAL A 329 -54.08 -5.87 -24.38
N SER A 330 -55.30 -5.87 -24.94
CA SER A 330 -56.35 -6.83 -24.63
C SER A 330 -57.10 -7.35 -25.86
N VAL A 331 -57.56 -8.61 -25.79
CA VAL A 331 -58.39 -9.24 -26.80
C VAL A 331 -59.87 -8.98 -26.48
N VAL A 332 -60.63 -8.58 -27.49
CA VAL A 332 -62.09 -8.58 -27.43
C VAL A 332 -62.65 -9.69 -28.30
N ALA A 333 -63.47 -10.53 -27.66
CA ALA A 333 -64.33 -11.49 -28.34
C ALA A 333 -65.65 -10.80 -28.69
N LEU A 334 -65.90 -10.56 -29.97
CA LEU A 334 -67.24 -10.18 -30.42
C LEU A 334 -68.13 -11.40 -30.36
N ARG A 335 -69.16 -11.36 -29.50
CA ARG A 335 -70.22 -12.36 -29.50
C ARG A 335 -71.36 -11.88 -30.39
N SER A 336 -71.47 -12.46 -31.58
CA SER A 336 -72.69 -12.31 -32.38
C SER A 336 -73.81 -13.11 -31.73
N ARG A 337 -74.89 -12.43 -31.34
CA ARG A 337 -76.10 -13.06 -30.82
C ARG A 337 -77.24 -12.72 -31.77
N ARG A 338 -77.90 -13.74 -32.33
CA ARG A 338 -79.18 -13.54 -33.00
C ARG A 338 -80.21 -13.14 -31.94
N LEU A 339 -80.69 -11.91 -32.02
CA LEU A 339 -81.84 -11.48 -31.25
C LEU A 339 -83.09 -11.97 -31.98
N ALA A 340 -84.02 -12.60 -31.25
CA ALA A 340 -85.34 -12.84 -31.77
C ALA A 340 -86.01 -11.48 -32.02
N SER A 341 -86.62 -11.29 -33.19
CA SER A 341 -87.25 -10.03 -33.64
C SER A 341 -88.16 -9.41 -32.57
N ARG A 342 -88.85 -10.24 -31.77
CA ARG A 342 -89.77 -9.81 -30.71
C ARG A 342 -89.13 -9.17 -29.46
N LYS A 343 -87.79 -9.16 -29.30
CA LYS A 343 -87.13 -8.70 -28.06
C LYS A 343 -86.51 -7.30 -28.10
N LEU A 344 -86.54 -6.58 -29.22
CA LEU A 344 -85.97 -5.23 -29.30
C LEU A 344 -86.93 -4.11 -28.84
N GLY A 345 -88.24 -4.31 -28.93
CA GLY A 345 -89.25 -3.25 -28.65
C GLY A 345 -89.38 -2.79 -27.20
N GLY A 346 -88.60 -3.34 -26.26
CA GLY A 346 -88.71 -3.01 -24.83
C GLY A 346 -87.38 -2.65 -24.14
N LEU A 347 -86.28 -2.49 -24.88
CA LEU A 347 -84.96 -2.22 -24.30
C LEU A 347 -84.58 -0.75 -24.50
N THR A 348 -84.09 -0.08 -23.46
CA THR A 348 -83.47 1.25 -23.56
C THR A 348 -82.16 1.14 -24.35
N THR A 349 -82.17 1.69 -25.56
CA THR A 349 -81.01 1.68 -26.46
C THR A 349 -80.46 3.09 -26.66
N SER A 350 -79.15 3.20 -26.90
CA SER A 350 -78.55 4.44 -27.42
C SER A 350 -79.09 4.76 -28.83
N PRO A 351 -78.85 5.97 -29.36
CA PRO A 351 -79.09 6.28 -30.76
C PRO A 351 -78.42 5.22 -31.65
N ILE A 352 -79.16 4.77 -32.66
CA ILE A 352 -78.69 3.77 -33.62
C ILE A 352 -77.77 4.48 -34.61
N VAL A 353 -76.51 4.05 -34.69
CA VAL A 353 -75.51 4.65 -35.59
C VAL A 353 -75.28 3.72 -36.78
N PRO A 354 -75.48 4.18 -38.04
CA PRO A 354 -75.16 3.38 -39.21
C PRO A 354 -73.64 3.14 -39.30
N VAL A 355 -73.23 1.89 -39.53
CA VAL A 355 -71.83 1.54 -39.80
C VAL A 355 -71.65 1.52 -41.31
N GLY A 356 -70.71 2.31 -41.83
CA GLY A 356 -70.55 2.58 -43.27
C GLY A 356 -70.19 1.39 -44.17
N TRP A 357 -70.25 0.14 -43.68
CA TRP A 357 -70.04 -1.08 -44.46
C TRP A 357 -71.31 -1.94 -44.43
N GLY A 358 -72.07 -1.90 -45.53
CA GLY A 358 -73.33 -2.66 -45.70
C GLY A 358 -74.52 -2.05 -44.97
N SER A 359 -75.66 -2.73 -44.99
CA SER A 359 -76.89 -2.32 -44.29
C SER A 359 -76.80 -2.60 -42.79
N ALA A 360 -75.68 -2.35 -42.12
CA ALA A 360 -75.49 -2.64 -40.70
C ALA A 360 -75.63 -1.37 -39.84
N VAL A 361 -76.10 -1.53 -38.61
CA VAL A 361 -76.20 -0.45 -37.62
C VAL A 361 -75.70 -0.91 -36.26
N VAL A 362 -75.18 0.01 -35.46
CA VAL A 362 -74.68 -0.25 -34.10
C VAL A 362 -75.53 0.50 -33.08
N CYS A 363 -75.90 -0.17 -31.99
CA CYS A 363 -76.48 0.48 -30.82
C CYS A 363 -75.94 -0.14 -29.53
N CYS A 364 -75.87 0.66 -28.47
CA CYS A 364 -75.60 0.18 -27.13
C CYS A 364 -76.91 -0.18 -26.45
N VAL A 365 -76.99 -1.39 -25.90
CA VAL A 365 -78.12 -1.86 -25.09
C VAL A 365 -77.58 -2.29 -23.74
N ALA A 366 -77.95 -1.54 -22.71
CA ALA A 366 -77.38 -1.64 -21.36
C ALA A 366 -75.83 -1.59 -21.35
N HIS A 367 -75.15 -2.74 -21.27
CA HIS A 367 -73.68 -2.86 -21.21
C HIS A 367 -73.09 -3.59 -22.43
N SER A 368 -73.87 -3.76 -23.49
CA SER A 368 -73.46 -4.49 -24.69
C SER A 368 -73.59 -3.62 -25.94
N VAL A 369 -72.55 -3.65 -26.78
CA VAL A 369 -72.61 -3.09 -28.13
C VAL A 369 -73.16 -4.16 -29.06
N LEU A 370 -74.28 -3.86 -29.71
CA LEU A 370 -74.93 -4.74 -30.68
C LEU A 370 -74.74 -4.20 -32.08
N VAL A 371 -74.34 -5.07 -33.00
CA VAL A 371 -74.33 -4.80 -34.44
C VAL A 371 -75.51 -5.55 -35.06
N LEU A 372 -76.44 -4.79 -35.64
CA LEU A 372 -77.69 -5.29 -36.21
C LEU A 372 -77.69 -5.05 -37.72
N HIS A 373 -78.43 -5.87 -38.47
CA HIS A 373 -78.71 -5.58 -39.86
C HIS A 373 -79.93 -4.65 -39.94
N ALA A 374 -79.90 -3.55 -40.68
CA ALA A 374 -80.97 -2.56 -40.81
C ALA A 374 -82.31 -3.20 -41.21
N ALA A 375 -82.28 -4.25 -42.04
CA ALA A 375 -83.47 -5.03 -42.41
C ALA A 375 -84.16 -5.75 -41.22
N THR A 376 -83.44 -5.97 -40.11
CA THR A 376 -84.00 -6.61 -38.89
C THR A 376 -84.64 -5.64 -37.91
N LEU A 377 -84.60 -4.34 -38.18
CA LEU A 377 -85.23 -3.29 -37.38
C LEU A 377 -86.61 -2.85 -37.89
N ALA A 378 -87.04 -3.35 -39.06
CA ALA A 378 -88.34 -3.05 -39.64
C ALA A 378 -89.39 -4.11 -39.22
N THR A 379 -89.94 -3.95 -38.01
CA THR A 379 -91.33 -4.30 -37.64
C THR A 379 -91.71 -3.52 -36.40
#